data_AF-A0A2V8JEW7-F1
#
_entry.id   AF-A0A2V8JEW7-F1
#
_cell.length_a   1.000
_cell.length_b   1.000
_cell.length_c   1.000
_cell.angle_alpha   90.00
_cell.angle_beta   90.00
_cell.angle_gamma   90.00
#
_symmetry.space_group_name_H-M   'P 1'
#
loop_
_entity.id
_entity.type
_entity.pdbx_description
1 polymer ?
#
loop_
_entity_poly.entity_id
_entity_poly.type
_entity_poly.pdbx_seq_one_letter_code
_entity_poly.pdbx_strand_id
1 'polypeptide(L)' 'MKPQRIGILYPGAMGISIAASAQNSGHQVYWTSEGRSSATRERAAKFGLHDAGSIAALSAECSLLLSVCPPHAAEDVAK' A
#
# COMPACT_ATOMS: atom_id res chain seq x y z
N MET A 1 3.21 14.10 -14.21
CA MET A 1 1.87 13.55 -13.88
C MET A 1 1.23 14.42 -12.80
N LYS A 2 -0.10 14.43 -12.68
CA LYS A 2 -0.77 15.06 -11.53
C LYS A 2 -0.58 14.18 -10.28
N PRO A 3 -0.34 14.75 -9.09
CA PRO A 3 -0.33 13.99 -7.84
C PRO A 3 -1.64 13.21 -7.65
N GLN A 4 -1.55 11.99 -7.14
CA GLN A 4 -2.69 11.09 -6.90
C GLN A 4 -2.49 10.40 -5.56
N ARG A 5 -3.59 9.93 -4.97
CA ARG A 5 -3.58 9.08 -3.78
C ARG A 5 -3.63 7.62 -4.21
N ILE A 6 -2.53 6.91 -3.99
CA ILE A 6 -2.36 5.51 -4.40
C ILE A 6 -2.31 4.65 -3.14
N GLY A 7 -3.20 3.67 -3.05
CA GLY A 7 -3.19 2.68 -1.98
C GLY A 7 -2.36 1.47 -2.37
N ILE A 8 -1.47 1.02 -1.48
CA ILE A 8 -0.71 -0.21 -1.66
C ILE A 8 -1.13 -1.22 -0.59
N LEU A 9 -1.72 -2.32 -1.04
CA LEU A 9 -2.03 -3.44 -0.17
C LEU A 9 -0.78 -4.30 0.01
N TYR A 10 -0.58 -4.75 1.24
CA TYR A 10 0.54 -5.59 1.64
C TYR A 10 1.92 -4.98 1.29
N PRO A 11 2.34 -3.89 1.96
CA PRO A 11 3.66 -3.31 1.75
C PRO A 11 4.75 -4.21 2.37
N GLY A 12 4.92 -5.40 1.81
CA GLY A 12 5.99 -6.38 2.02
C GLY A 12 7.33 -5.88 1.46
N ALA A 13 8.34 -6.74 1.40
CA ALA A 13 9.66 -6.35 0.88
C ALA A 13 9.56 -5.82 -0.56
N MET A 14 8.70 -6.41 -1.39
CA MET A 14 8.43 -5.93 -2.74
C MET A 14 7.49 -4.71 -2.76
N GLY A 15 6.41 -4.75 -1.96
CA GLY A 15 5.40 -3.68 -1.95
C GLY A 15 5.96 -2.33 -1.53
N ILE A 16 6.94 -2.32 -0.62
CA ILE A 16 7.58 -1.07 -0.20
C ILE A 16 8.42 -0.42 -1.30
N SER A 17 9.04 -1.21 -2.18
CA SER A 17 9.79 -0.68 -3.33
C SER A 17 8.85 0.01 -4.32
N ILE A 18 7.68 -0.57 -4.57
CA ILE A 18 6.63 0.04 -5.40
C ILE A 18 6.13 1.33 -4.76
N ALA A 19 5.94 1.34 -3.44
CA ALA A 19 5.56 2.53 -2.67
C ALA A 19 6.58 3.66 -2.82
N ALA A 20 7.86 3.35 -2.67
CA ALA A 20 8.94 4.31 -2.84
C ALA A 20 9.00 4.87 -4.26
N SER A 21 8.81 4.02 -5.28
CA SER A 21 8.75 4.47 -6.68
C SER A 21 7.57 5.41 -6.96
N ALA A 22 6.40 5.12 -6.38
CA ALA A 22 5.22 5.98 -6.50
C ALA A 22 5.43 7.33 -5.79
N GLN A 23 6.01 7.35 -4.59
CA GLN A 23 6.38 8.59 -3.87
C GLN A 23 7.40 9.41 -4.66
N ASN A 24 8.45 8.77 -5.19
CA ASN A 24 9.46 9.43 -6.02
C ASN A 24 8.88 10.04 -7.31
N SER A 25 7.73 9.54 -7.76
CA SER A 25 6.99 10.07 -8.91
C SER A 25 6.03 11.22 -8.52
N GLY A 26 5.99 11.62 -7.25
CA GLY A 26 5.19 12.72 -6.72
C GLY A 26 3.77 12.33 -6.27
N HIS A 27 3.51 11.04 -6.04
CA HIS A 27 2.21 10.58 -5.53
C HIS A 27 2.21 10.44 -4.00
N GLN A 28 1.02 10.58 -3.41
CA GLN A 28 0.82 10.27 -1.99
C GLN A 28 0.47 8.79 -1.89
N VAL A 29 1.21 8.06 -1.07
CA VAL A 29 1.02 6.62 -0.91
C VAL A 29 0.39 6.33 0.44
N TYR A 30 -0.66 5.52 0.38
CA TYR A 30 -1.44 5.05 1.52
C TYR A 30 -1.34 3.53 1.63
N TRP A 31 -1.60 3.01 2.82
CA TRP A 31 -1.68 1.58 3.10
C TRP A 31 -2.68 1.32 4.24
N THR A 32 -2.86 0.06 4.64
CA THR A 32 -3.71 -0.31 5.79
C THR A 32 -2.93 -1.20 6.74
N SER A 33 -2.93 -0.83 8.02
CA SER A 33 -2.23 -1.58 9.06
C SER A 33 -3.08 -2.67 9.73
N GLU A 34 -4.38 -2.73 9.44
CA GLU A 34 -5.30 -3.74 9.98
C GLU A 34 -4.81 -5.18 9.70
N GLY A 35 -4.73 -5.97 10.77
CA GLY A 35 -4.24 -7.36 10.72
C GLY A 35 -2.79 -7.52 10.25
N ARG A 36 -1.98 -6.45 10.15
CA ARG A 36 -0.57 -6.53 9.72
C ARG A 36 0.40 -6.62 10.89
N SER A 37 1.54 -7.28 10.66
CA SER A 37 2.61 -7.44 11.64
C SER A 37 3.34 -6.13 11.96
N SER A 38 4.02 -6.08 13.12
CA SER A 38 4.92 -4.96 13.49
C SER A 38 5.98 -4.69 12.42
N ALA A 39 6.61 -5.73 11.89
CA ALA A 39 7.60 -5.63 10.82
C ALA A 39 7.06 -4.95 9.55
N THR A 40 5.74 -5.05 9.28
CA THR A 40 5.11 -4.33 8.16
C THR A 40 4.86 -2.87 8.52
N ARG A 41 4.38 -2.60 9.74
CA ARG A 41 4.18 -1.23 10.26
C ARG A 41 5.47 -0.43 10.27
N GLU A 42 6.56 -1.02 10.76
CA GLU A 42 7.88 -0.38 10.80
C GLU A 42 8.38 -0.02 9.40
N ARG A 43 8.22 -0.92 8.42
CA ARG A 43 8.60 -0.64 7.03
C ARG A 43 7.75 0.47 6.43
N ALA A 44 6.44 0.45 6.64
CA ALA A 44 5.57 1.53 6.18
C ALA A 44 5.92 2.89 6.82
N ALA A 45 6.21 2.90 8.12
CA ALA A 45 6.63 4.10 8.84
C ALA A 45 7.98 4.63 8.35
N LYS A 46 8.96 3.75 8.09
CA LYS A 46 10.27 4.11 7.54
C LYS A 46 10.18 4.85 6.20
N PHE A 47 9.18 4.52 5.38
CA PHE A 47 8.91 5.18 4.09
C PHE A 47 7.82 6.26 4.18
N GLY A 48 7.29 6.55 5.37
CA GLY A 48 6.27 7.58 5.56
C GLY A 48 4.97 7.30 4.81
N LEU A 49 4.54 6.04 4.71
CA LEU A 49 3.24 5.71 4.12
C LEU A 49 2.09 6.15 5.04
N HIS A 50 1.04 6.71 4.46
CA HIS A 50 -0.15 7.13 5.22
C HIS A 50 -1.00 5.91 5.57
N ASP A 51 -1.20 5.63 6.85
CA ASP A 51 -2.06 4.54 7.29
C ASP A 51 -3.53 4.95 7.26
N ALA A 52 -4.32 4.30 6.41
CA ALA A 52 -5.77 4.48 6.34
C ALA A 52 -6.52 3.63 7.38
N GLY A 53 -5.82 2.79 8.15
CA GLY A 53 -6.40 1.92 9.16
C GLY A 53 -6.97 0.64 8.54
N SER A 54 -7.99 0.74 7.69
CA SER A 54 -8.70 -0.41 7.08
C SER A 54 -8.72 -0.37 5.55
N ILE A 55 -9.05 -1.50 4.92
CA ILE A 55 -9.22 -1.59 3.46
C ILE A 55 -10.37 -0.68 2.97
N ALA A 56 -11.47 -0.60 3.74
CA ALA A 56 -12.61 0.23 3.38
C ALA A 56 -12.24 1.73 3.36
N ALA A 57 -11.51 2.21 4.37
CA ALA A 57 -11.02 3.58 4.41
C ALA A 57 -10.01 3.84 3.29
N LEU A 58 -9.12 2.88 3.02
CA LEU A 58 -8.14 2.98 1.93
C LEU A 58 -8.82 3.13 0.57
N SER A 59 -9.88 2.34 0.31
CA SER A 59 -10.66 2.41 -0.93
C SER A 59 -11.47 3.70 -1.08
N ALA A 60 -11.90 4.32 0.02
CA ALA A 60 -12.58 5.61 -0.03
C ALA A 60 -11.61 6.77 -0.33
N GLU A 61 -10.36 6.66 0.13
CA GLU A 61 -9.36 7.71 0.03
C GLU A 61 -8.59 7.68 -1.31
N CYS A 62 -8.27 6.48 -1.80
CA CYS A 62 -7.39 6.30 -2.96
C CYS A 62 -8.17 6.09 -4.27
N SER A 63 -7.71 6.72 -5.35
CA SER A 63 -8.27 6.52 -6.70
C SER A 63 -7.70 5.29 -7.40
N LEU A 64 -6.59 4.74 -6.90
CA LEU A 64 -5.92 3.55 -7.41
C LEU A 64 -5.46 2.68 -6.24
N LEU A 65 -5.75 1.38 -6.30
CA LEU A 65 -5.24 0.39 -5.37
C LEU A 65 -4.33 -0.61 -6.09
N LEU A 66 -3.14 -0.84 -5.55
CA LEU A 66 -2.18 -1.83 -6.02
C LEU A 66 -2.06 -2.95 -4.99
N SER A 67 -2.48 -4.15 -5.36
CA SER A 67 -2.31 -5.34 -4.53
C SER A 67 -1.00 -6.04 -4.86
N VAL A 68 -0.05 -6.04 -3.92
CA VAL A 68 1.26 -6.67 -4.11
C VAL A 68 1.29 -7.98 -3.33
N CYS A 69 1.16 -9.09 -4.04
CA CYS A 69 1.12 -10.43 -3.46
C CYS A 69 1.98 -11.42 -4.27
N PRO A 70 2.39 -12.55 -3.66
CA PRO A 70 3.01 -13.64 -4.39
C PRO A 70 2.06 -14.19 -5.48
N PRO A 71 2.59 -14.71 -6.61
CA PRO A 71 1.76 -15.18 -7.72
C PRO A 71 0.69 -16.20 -7.32
N HIS A 72 1.03 -17.13 -6.43
CA HIS A 72 0.11 -18.18 -5.97
C HIS A 72 -1.08 -17.65 -5.15
N ALA A 73 -1.00 -16.44 -4.60
CA ALA A 73 -2.05 -15.83 -3.79
C ALA A 73 -2.89 -14.80 -4.57
N ALA A 74 -2.53 -14.50 -5.83
CA ALA A 74 -3.13 -13.41 -6.57
C ALA A 74 -4.64 -13.58 -6.78
N GLU A 75 -5.08 -14.78 -7.16
CA GLU A 75 -6.50 -15.09 -7.35
C GLU A 75 -7.27 -15.02 -6.02
N ASP A 76 -6.71 -15.55 -4.94
CA ASP A 76 -7.37 -15.55 -3.63
C ASP A 76 -7.54 -14.14 -3.06
N VAL A 77 -6.58 -13.25 -3.32
CA VAL A 77 -6.63 -11.85 -2.88
C VAL A 77 -7.59 -11.00 -3.72
N ALA A 78 -7.85 -11.38 -4.97
CA ALA A 78 -8.68 -10.61 -5.90
C ALA A 78 -10.18 -10.96 -5.88
N LYS A 79 -10.57 -11.96 -5.09
CA LYS A 79 -11.97 -12.35 -4.86
C LYS A 79 -12.70 -11.31 -4.02
#